data_AF-A0A1C5UYS5-F1
#
_entry.id   AF-A0A1C5UYS5-F1
#
_cell.length_a   1.000
_cell.length_b   1.000
_cell.length_c   1.000
_cell.angle_alpha   90.00
_cell.angle_beta   90.00
_cell.angle_gamma   90.00
#
_symmetry.space_group_name_H-M   'P 1'
#
loop_
_entity.id
_entity.type
_entity.pdbx_description
1 polymer ?
#
loop_
_entity_poly.entity_id
_entity_poly.type
_entity_poly.pdbx_seq_one_letter_code
_entity_poly.pdbx_strand_id
1 'polypeptide(L)'
;MDSPYIKTIYNKIEFLEFKQNILFLKQPQHKASVFCELTLEDFLKIKDFTDSFSKKVLNNEILTFSSYEDELFEILPLLKSYPSSSKLVAKALMDEDIFNKLFQYDN
;
A
#
# COMPACT_ATOMS: atom_id res chain seq x y z
N MET A 1 -9.85 9.66 -24.39
CA MET A 1 -9.03 8.46 -24.16
C MET A 1 -7.64 8.95 -23.85
N ASP A 2 -7.18 8.79 -22.61
CA ASP A 2 -5.80 9.14 -22.29
C ASP A 2 -4.85 8.23 -23.06
N SER A 3 -3.82 8.82 -23.66
CA SER A 3 -2.81 8.06 -24.40
C SER A 3 -2.19 7.00 -23.49
N PRO A 4 -1.97 5.75 -23.95
CA PRO A 4 -1.28 4.72 -23.17
C PRO A 4 0.06 5.19 -22.58
N TYR A 5 0.75 6.07 -23.31
CA TYR A 5 1.99 6.71 -22.87
C TYR A 5 1.78 7.61 -21.65
N ILE A 6 0.71 8.41 -21.65
CA ILE A 6 0.36 9.30 -20.52
C ILE A 6 0.06 8.45 -19.27
N LYS A 7 -0.70 7.36 -19.42
CA LYS A 7 -0.95 6.41 -18.31
C LYS A 7 0.35 5.84 -17.74
N THR A 8 1.29 5.45 -18.60
CA THR A 8 2.60 4.95 -18.14
C THR A 8 3.37 6.01 -17.37
N ILE A 9 3.31 7.29 -17.76
CA ILE A 9 3.95 8.38 -17.02
C ILE A 9 3.31 8.53 -15.64
N TYR A 10 1.97 8.60 -15.55
CA TYR A 10 1.29 8.71 -14.26
C TYR A 10 1.63 7.56 -13.32
N ASN A 11 1.58 6.32 -13.82
CA ASN A 11 1.96 5.15 -13.03
C ASN A 11 3.39 5.25 -12.46
N LYS A 12 4.34 5.79 -13.25
CA LYS A 12 5.73 6.00 -12.80
C LYS A 12 5.83 7.11 -11.77
N ILE A 13 5.06 8.19 -11.90
CA ILE A 13 5.03 9.30 -10.94
C ILE A 13 4.47 8.82 -9.60
N GLU A 14 3.29 8.19 -9.62
CA GLU A 14 2.67 7.64 -8.41
C GLU A 14 3.59 6.62 -7.72
N PHE A 15 4.33 5.82 -8.49
CA PHE A 15 5.30 4.89 -7.91
C PHE A 15 6.46 5.59 -7.19
N LEU A 16 6.95 6.71 -7.74
CA LEU A 16 7.99 7.51 -7.09
C LEU A 16 7.45 8.20 -5.83
N GLU A 17 6.23 8.73 -5.88
CA GLU A 17 5.54 9.32 -4.73
C GLU A 17 5.34 8.29 -3.62
N PHE A 18 4.90 7.08 -3.98
CA PHE A 18 4.81 5.97 -3.04
C PHE A 18 6.15 5.67 -2.36
N LYS A 19 7.24 5.52 -3.14
CA LYS A 19 8.57 5.28 -2.56
C LYS A 19 9.00 6.41 -1.63
N GLN A 20 8.71 7.66 -1.98
CA GLN A 20 9.02 8.81 -1.16
C GLN A 20 8.20 8.82 0.15
N ASN A 21 6.91 8.52 0.09
CA ASN A 21 6.05 8.41 1.26
C ASN A 21 6.56 7.33 2.22
N ILE A 22 6.96 6.17 1.71
CA ILE A 22 7.55 5.11 2.54
C ILE A 22 8.85 5.60 3.21
N LEU A 23 9.70 6.34 2.52
CA LEU A 23 10.93 6.90 3.09
C LEU A 23 10.66 7.89 4.24
N PHE A 24 9.56 8.65 4.16
CA PHE A 24 9.16 9.58 5.23
C PHE A 24 8.44 8.89 6.38
N LEU A 25 7.67 7.84 6.11
CA LEU A 25 6.88 7.12 7.11
C LEU A 25 7.68 6.07 7.88
N LYS A 26 8.75 5.53 7.29
CA LYS A 26 9.55 4.49 7.94
C LYS A 26 10.21 5.02 9.20
N GLN A 27 10.40 4.13 10.18
CA GLN A 27 11.15 4.48 11.39
C GLN A 27 12.61 4.83 11.05
N PRO A 28 13.21 5.86 11.68
CA PRO A 28 14.56 6.32 11.35
C PRO A 28 15.63 5.23 11.43
N GLN A 29 15.46 4.27 12.35
CA GLN A 29 16.41 3.21 12.64
C GLN A 29 16.28 1.99 11.70
N HIS A 30 15.20 1.92 10.91
CA HIS A 30 14.90 0.77 10.06
C HIS A 30 15.27 1.02 8.60
N LYS A 31 15.93 0.03 8.01
CA LYS A 31 16.14 -0.04 6.55
C LYS A 31 14.88 -0.63 5.92
N ALA A 32 14.13 0.19 5.20
CA ALA A 32 12.99 -0.22 4.39
C ALA A 32 13.46 -0.86 3.06
N SER A 33 14.47 -1.72 3.10
CA SER A 33 15.16 -2.26 1.92
C SER A 33 14.24 -3.04 0.99
N VAL A 34 13.22 -3.70 1.55
CA VAL A 34 12.19 -4.41 0.78
C VAL A 34 11.45 -3.50 -0.20
N PHE A 35 11.28 -2.22 0.15
CA PHE A 35 10.62 -1.23 -0.70
C PHE A 35 11.55 -0.69 -1.81
N CYS A 36 12.87 -0.80 -1.62
CA CYS A 36 13.84 -0.47 -2.66
C CYS A 36 13.78 -1.47 -3.82
N GLU A 37 13.54 -2.75 -3.50
CA GLU A 37 13.49 -3.87 -4.45
C GLU A 37 12.18 -3.91 -5.26
N LEU A 38 11.15 -3.16 -4.85
CA LEU A 38 9.89 -3.08 -5.58
C LEU A 38 10.10 -2.59 -7.01
N THR A 39 9.46 -3.29 -7.93
CA THR A 39 9.29 -2.87 -9.32
C THR A 39 8.00 -2.05 -9.50
N LEU A 40 7.87 -1.39 -10.65
CA LEU A 40 6.62 -0.70 -11.00
C LEU A 40 5.44 -1.68 -11.08
N GLU A 41 5.66 -2.91 -11.54
CA GLU A 41 4.61 -3.91 -11.63
C GLU A 41 4.11 -4.33 -10.25
N ASP A 42 5.02 -4.54 -9.30
CA ASP A 42 4.66 -4.86 -7.91
C ASP A 42 3.83 -3.73 -7.30
N PHE A 43 4.26 -2.49 -7.51
CA PHE A 43 3.50 -1.32 -7.06
C PHE A 43 2.09 -1.28 -7.63
N LEU A 44 1.92 -1.54 -8.93
CA LEU A 44 0.58 -1.55 -9.55
C LEU A 44 -0.31 -2.62 -8.95
N LYS A 45 0.23 -3.83 -8.67
CA LYS A 45 -0.51 -4.90 -7.98
C LYS A 45 -0.94 -4.48 -6.57
N ILE A 46 -0.04 -3.86 -5.80
CA ILE A 46 -0.33 -3.36 -4.45
C ILE A 46 -1.38 -2.26 -4.49
N LYS A 47 -1.28 -1.34 -5.46
CA LYS A 47 -2.22 -0.23 -5.64
C LYS A 47 -3.62 -0.74 -5.97
N ASP A 48 -3.73 -1.58 -7.00
CA ASP A 48 -5.01 -2.15 -7.42
C ASP A 48 -5.67 -2.96 -6.28
N PHE A 49 -4.87 -3.71 -5.52
CA PHE A 49 -5.31 -4.39 -4.32
C PHE A 49 -5.83 -3.43 -3.26
N THR A 50 -5.03 -2.42 -2.91
CA THR A 50 -5.37 -1.46 -1.85
C THR A 50 -6.62 -0.66 -2.20
N ASP A 51 -6.78 -0.28 -3.47
CA ASP A 51 -7.99 0.38 -3.98
C ASP A 51 -9.22 -0.54 -3.90
N SER A 52 -9.05 -1.83 -4.24
CA SER A 52 -10.11 -2.83 -4.14
C SER A 52 -10.53 -3.07 -2.69
N PHE A 53 -9.56 -3.23 -1.80
CA PHE A 53 -9.78 -3.44 -0.37
C PHE A 53 -10.47 -2.22 0.27
N SER A 54 -10.03 -1.02 -0.08
CA SER A 54 -10.64 0.24 0.37
C SER A 54 -12.12 0.34 -0.02
N LYS A 55 -12.49 -0.11 -1.22
CA LYS A 55 -13.90 -0.16 -1.67
C LYS A 55 -14.73 -1.14 -0.85
N LYS A 56 -14.19 -2.31 -0.49
CA LYS A 56 -14.88 -3.26 0.40
C LYS A 56 -15.16 -2.64 1.77
N VAL A 57 -14.19 -1.93 2.34
CA VAL A 57 -14.37 -1.21 3.62
C VAL A 57 -15.45 -0.13 3.50
N LEU A 58 -15.48 0.63 2.40
CA LEU A 58 -16.53 1.63 2.16
C LEU A 58 -17.92 1.01 1.99
N ASN A 59 -18.01 -0.22 1.49
CA ASN A 59 -19.25 -0.97 1.39
C ASN A 59 -19.72 -1.59 2.72
N ASN A 60 -19.10 -1.20 3.85
CA ASN A 60 -19.38 -1.69 5.20
C ASN A 60 -19.12 -3.20 5.38
N GLU A 61 -18.21 -3.78 4.60
CA GLU A 61 -17.70 -5.11 4.90
C GLU A 61 -16.88 -5.06 6.20
N ILE A 62 -17.09 -6.04 7.10
CA ILE A 62 -16.34 -6.14 8.36
C ILE A 62 -14.96 -6.72 8.04
N LEU A 63 -14.03 -5.85 7.68
CA LEU A 63 -12.63 -6.18 7.41
C LEU A 63 -11.73 -5.64 8.52
N THR A 64 -10.66 -6.37 8.79
CA THR A 64 -9.66 -6.00 9.81
C THR A 64 -8.33 -5.68 9.17
N PHE A 65 -7.47 -4.96 9.90
CA PHE A 65 -6.09 -4.76 9.46
C PHE A 65 -5.34 -6.10 9.25
N SER A 66 -5.60 -7.11 10.07
CA SER A 66 -5.05 -8.46 9.87
C SER A 66 -5.45 -9.04 8.52
N SER A 67 -6.73 -8.93 8.12
CA SER A 67 -7.16 -9.42 6.80
C SER A 67 -6.51 -8.68 5.64
N TYR A 68 -6.29 -7.36 5.80
CA TYR A 68 -5.53 -6.58 4.82
C TYR A 68 -4.08 -7.06 4.70
N GLU A 69 -3.42 -7.28 5.85
CA GLU A 69 -2.04 -7.74 5.91
C GLU A 69 -1.86 -9.12 5.28
N ASP A 70 -2.76 -10.06 5.58
CA ASP A 70 -2.73 -11.41 5.03
C ASP A 70 -2.87 -11.39 3.50
N GLU A 71 -3.89 -10.70 2.98
CA GLU A 71 -4.11 -10.57 1.52
C GLU A 71 -2.94 -9.84 0.83
N LEU A 72 -2.41 -8.77 1.43
CA LEU A 72 -1.27 -8.04 0.89
C LEU A 72 -0.04 -8.95 0.72
N PHE A 73 0.19 -9.82 1.69
CA PHE A 73 1.34 -10.71 1.69
C PHE A 73 1.17 -11.96 0.84
N GLU A 74 -0.04 -12.29 0.42
CA GLU A 74 -0.26 -13.26 -0.66
C GLU A 74 0.12 -12.65 -2.01
N ILE A 75 -0.24 -11.39 -2.24
CA ILE A 75 0.07 -10.66 -3.47
C ILE A 75 1.56 -10.37 -3.58
N LEU A 76 2.17 -9.94 -2.47
CA LEU A 76 3.57 -9.57 -2.44
C LEU A 76 4.29 -10.11 -1.19
N PRO A 77 4.75 -11.38 -1.26
CA PRO A 77 5.37 -12.05 -0.11
C PRO A 77 6.62 -11.38 0.45
N LEU A 78 7.37 -10.64 -0.37
CA LEU A 78 8.61 -9.98 0.07
C LEU A 78 8.37 -8.95 1.20
N LEU A 79 7.18 -8.36 1.27
CA LEU A 79 6.82 -7.41 2.32
C LEU A 79 6.75 -8.06 3.72
N LYS A 80 6.55 -9.39 3.82
CA LYS A 80 6.56 -10.13 5.09
C LYS A 80 7.87 -9.97 5.86
N SER A 81 8.97 -9.73 5.15
CA SER A 81 10.30 -9.64 5.75
C SER A 81 10.56 -8.32 6.48
N TYR A 82 9.69 -7.31 6.32
CA TYR A 82 9.80 -6.02 7.00
C TYR A 82 8.62 -5.82 7.97
N PRO A 83 8.87 -5.74 9.28
CA PRO A 83 7.82 -5.46 10.27
C PRO A 83 7.09 -4.15 9.96
N SER A 84 5.76 -4.16 10.04
CA SER A 84 4.89 -3.00 9.75
C SER A 84 4.88 -2.55 8.28
N SER A 85 5.36 -3.37 7.35
CA SER A 85 5.28 -3.07 5.90
C SER A 85 3.84 -2.83 5.45
N SER A 86 2.91 -3.68 5.88
CA SER A 86 1.46 -3.57 5.68
C SER A 86 0.93 -2.20 6.11
N LYS A 87 1.29 -1.75 7.31
CA LYS A 87 0.86 -0.44 7.85
C LYS A 87 1.42 0.72 7.05
N LEU A 88 2.68 0.63 6.59
CA LEU A 88 3.29 1.65 5.74
C LEU A 88 2.61 1.73 4.38
N VAL A 89 2.31 0.58 3.76
CA VAL A 89 1.58 0.52 2.49
C VAL A 89 0.19 1.11 2.63
N ALA A 90 -0.57 0.66 3.64
CA ALA A 90 -1.90 1.16 3.92
C ALA A 90 -1.88 2.68 4.11
N LYS A 91 -0.96 3.21 4.92
CA LYS A 91 -0.86 4.65 5.16
C LYS A 91 -0.42 5.46 3.93
N ALA A 92 0.36 4.86 3.03
CA ALA A 92 0.84 5.53 1.84
C ALA A 92 -0.18 5.56 0.69
N LEU A 93 -1.15 4.63 0.68
CA LEU A 93 -2.06 4.40 -0.46
C LEU A 93 -3.54 4.50 -0.12
N MET A 94 -3.95 4.24 1.12
CA MET A 94 -5.34 4.38 1.52
C MET A 94 -5.66 5.83 1.86
N ASP A 95 -6.92 6.20 1.63
CA ASP A 95 -7.48 7.42 2.17
C ASP A 95 -7.45 7.41 3.70
N GLU A 96 -7.22 8.58 4.30
CA GLU A 96 -7.06 8.72 5.75
C GLU A 96 -8.29 8.23 6.52
N ASP A 97 -9.51 8.46 6.02
CA ASP A 97 -10.73 8.01 6.68
C ASP A 97 -10.85 6.47 6.67
N ILE A 98 -10.43 5.84 5.57
CA ILE A 98 -10.47 4.39 5.40
C ILE A 98 -9.39 3.73 6.26
N PHE A 99 -8.18 4.28 6.24
CA PHE A 99 -7.09 3.86 7.11
C PHE A 99 -7.52 3.96 8.57
N ASN A 100 -8.06 5.11 8.99
CA ASN A 100 -8.52 5.30 10.36
C ASN A 100 -9.58 4.28 10.73
N LYS A 101 -10.57 4.01 9.86
CA LYS A 101 -11.59 2.96 10.06
C LYS A 101 -11.00 1.56 10.28
N LEU A 102 -9.97 1.19 9.51
CA LEU A 102 -9.28 -0.10 9.64
C LEU A 102 -8.51 -0.23 10.95
N PHE A 103 -7.95 0.87 11.43
CA PHE A 103 -7.12 0.92 12.65
C PHE A 103 -7.88 1.31 13.92
N GLN A 104 -9.20 1.52 13.90
CA GLN A 104 -9.96 1.96 15.09
C GLN A 104 -9.90 0.99 16.27
N TYR A 105 -9.63 -0.29 15.99
CA TYR A 105 -9.58 -1.35 17.00
C TYR A 105 -8.15 -1.78 17.38
N ASP A 106 -7.13 -1.11 16.86
CA ASP A 106 -5.71 -1.46 16.99
C ASP A 106 -5.03 -0.68 18.13
N ASN A 107 -5.70 -0.65 19.30
CA ASN A 107 -5.23 -0.01 20.56
C ASN A 107 -4.53 -1.00 21.49
#